data_AF-A0A957CTS9-F1
#
_entry.id   AF-A0A957CTS9-F1
#
_cell.length_a   1.000
_cell.length_b   1.000
_cell.length_c   1.000
_cell.angle_alpha   90.00
_cell.angle_beta   90.00
_cell.angle_gamma   90.00
#
_symmetry.space_group_name_H-M   'P 1'
#
loop_
_entity.id
_entity.type
_entity.pdbx_description
1 polymer ?
#
loop_
_entity_poly.entity_id
_entity_poly.type
_entity_poly.pdbx_seq_one_letter_code
_entity_poly.pdbx_strand_id
1 'polypeptide(L)'
;MTINSLSWEHSLLNRAYHALNNSTPIEPVSLDQKLLIDAYKQSAAITQKYSHTFYIASSLLPAAQRAAVRALYAFCRMSDDIVDEGEENRLHELLRWRQESLANHPRKDNPIALAWADTRAQYHIPRQYAEQLLDGVASDLIQNRFATFDDLAHYCYGVASTVGLMTMHIVGYSSESAIPYAIKLGVALQLTNILRDVGEDWQNGRLYLPQDELAQFGLTEDDIDNGLINNRWRAFMQFQIDRARQLYAEALPGISMLGQNGRFAIA
;
A
#
# COMPACT_ATOMS: atom_id res chain seq x y z
N MET A 1 -14.52 -4.41 -27.69
CA MET A 1 -15.03 -4.69 -26.34
C MET A 1 -14.59 -3.54 -25.46
N THR A 2 -15.51 -2.64 -25.16
CA THR A 2 -15.28 -1.52 -24.23
C THR A 2 -15.10 -2.10 -22.84
N ILE A 3 -13.86 -2.05 -22.37
CA ILE A 3 -13.48 -2.39 -21.00
C ILE A 3 -14.38 -1.58 -20.06
N ASN A 4 -14.92 -2.23 -19.04
CA ASN A 4 -15.73 -1.66 -17.94
C ASN A 4 -14.92 -0.70 -17.05
N SER A 5 -14.16 0.22 -17.66
CA SER A 5 -13.12 1.05 -17.04
C SER A 5 -13.66 2.17 -16.13
N LEU A 6 -14.88 2.04 -15.58
CA LEU A 6 -15.55 3.15 -14.89
C LEU A 6 -16.08 2.80 -13.49
N SER A 7 -16.09 1.53 -13.09
CA SER A 7 -16.62 1.13 -11.77
C SER A 7 -15.58 1.29 -10.66
N TRP A 8 -14.49 0.52 -10.72
CA TRP A 8 -13.49 0.53 -9.65
C TRP A 8 -12.74 1.88 -9.57
N GLU A 9 -12.27 2.45 -10.68
CA GLU A 9 -11.50 3.71 -10.66
C GLU A 9 -12.29 4.83 -9.97
N HIS A 10 -13.56 4.99 -10.34
CA HIS A 10 -14.43 6.01 -9.76
C HIS A 10 -14.66 5.78 -8.26
N SER A 11 -14.91 4.53 -7.86
CA SER A 11 -15.05 4.16 -6.45
C SER A 11 -13.79 4.51 -5.64
N LEU A 12 -12.61 4.13 -6.13
CA LEU A 12 -11.34 4.41 -5.45
C LEU A 12 -11.04 5.90 -5.36
N LEU A 13 -11.31 6.65 -6.43
CA LEU A 13 -11.16 8.11 -6.43
C LEU A 13 -12.08 8.75 -5.39
N ASN A 14 -13.34 8.33 -5.30
CA ASN A 14 -14.26 8.83 -4.29
C ASN A 14 -13.74 8.55 -2.87
N ARG A 15 -13.21 7.35 -2.60
CA ARG A 15 -12.58 7.03 -1.30
C ARG A 15 -11.37 7.91 -1.01
N ALA A 16 -10.53 8.15 -2.02
CA ALA A 16 -9.32 8.93 -1.87
C ALA A 16 -9.60 10.42 -1.61
N TYR A 17 -10.51 11.01 -2.38
CA TYR A 17 -10.94 12.40 -2.20
C TYR A 17 -11.76 12.59 -0.92
N HIS A 18 -12.60 11.63 -0.54
CA HIS A 18 -13.31 11.68 0.74
C HIS A 18 -12.33 11.75 1.93
N ALA A 19 -11.26 10.96 1.89
CA ALA A 19 -10.21 10.99 2.90
C ALA A 19 -9.49 12.34 2.98
N LEU A 20 -9.15 12.92 1.82
CA LEU A 20 -8.51 14.22 1.75
C LEU A 20 -9.43 15.35 2.25
N ASN A 21 -10.66 15.41 1.76
CA ASN A 21 -11.62 16.48 2.02
C ASN A 21 -12.13 16.50 3.46
N ASN A 22 -12.16 15.34 4.12
CA ASN A 22 -12.58 15.22 5.51
C ASN A 22 -11.39 15.12 6.49
N SER A 23 -10.19 15.45 6.04
CA SER A 23 -9.01 15.44 6.91
C SER A 23 -9.14 16.53 7.97
N THR A 24 -9.02 16.13 9.24
CA THR A 24 -8.90 17.08 10.35
C THR A 24 -7.44 17.50 10.52
N PRO A 25 -7.17 18.73 11.00
CA PRO A 25 -5.83 19.14 11.37
C PRO A 25 -5.25 18.17 12.41
N ILE A 26 -4.04 17.68 12.15
CA ILE A 26 -3.31 16.83 13.08
C ILE A 26 -2.45 17.75 13.94
N GLU A 27 -2.67 17.73 15.26
CA GLU A 27 -1.84 18.52 16.16
C GLU A 27 -0.39 18.01 16.16
N PRO A 28 0.60 18.91 16.22
CA PRO A 28 1.99 18.52 16.34
C PRO A 28 2.20 17.64 17.57
N VAL A 29 2.98 16.57 17.40
CA VAL A 29 3.26 15.68 18.52
C VAL A 29 4.31 16.33 19.42
N SER A 30 3.88 16.85 20.58
CA SER A 30 4.81 17.42 21.57
C SER A 30 5.56 16.31 22.31
N LEU A 31 6.69 15.87 21.76
CA LEU A 31 7.56 14.83 22.32
C LEU A 31 8.95 15.35 22.66
N ASP A 32 9.62 14.63 23.57
CA ASP A 32 11.06 14.79 23.78
C ASP A 32 11.81 14.48 22.48
N GLN A 33 12.67 15.42 22.06
CA GLN A 33 13.41 15.35 20.80
C GLN A 33 14.30 14.11 20.73
N LYS A 34 14.88 13.67 21.86
CA LYS A 34 15.71 12.46 21.90
C LYS A 34 14.89 11.21 21.58
N LEU A 35 13.71 11.09 22.19
CA LEU A 35 12.79 9.98 21.95
C LEU A 35 12.38 9.92 20.46
N LEU A 36 12.08 11.06 19.87
CA LEU A 36 11.69 11.13 18.45
C LEU A 36 12.83 10.74 17.50
N ILE A 37 14.07 11.18 17.79
CA ILE A 37 15.24 10.77 17.01
C ILE A 37 15.43 9.25 17.05
N ASP A 38 15.30 8.64 18.24
CA ASP A 38 15.48 7.20 18.40
C ASP A 38 14.33 6.41 17.75
N ALA A 39 13.11 6.94 17.76
CA ALA A 39 11.96 6.40 17.04
C ALA A 39 12.22 6.33 15.52
N TYR A 40 12.65 7.43 14.88
CA TYR A 40 12.98 7.42 13.45
C TYR A 40 14.16 6.50 13.10
N LYS A 41 15.16 6.36 13.97
CA LYS A 41 16.26 5.39 13.77
C LYS A 41 15.73 3.96 13.72
N GLN A 42 14.79 3.60 14.59
CA GLN A 42 14.19 2.28 14.60
C GLN A 42 13.37 2.01 13.33
N SER A 43 12.58 2.98 12.87
CA SER A 43 11.89 2.88 11.57
C SER A 43 12.86 2.68 10.40
N ALA A 44 14.00 3.38 10.41
CA ALA A 44 15.04 3.20 9.41
C ALA A 44 15.68 1.82 9.46
N ALA A 45 15.90 1.26 10.67
CA ALA A 45 16.45 -0.09 10.84
C ALA A 45 15.47 -1.18 10.33
N ILE A 46 14.17 -1.05 10.63
CA ILE A 46 13.12 -1.93 10.06
C ILE A 46 13.16 -1.86 8.54
N THR A 47 13.15 -0.64 7.99
CA THR A 47 13.17 -0.46 6.53
C THR A 47 14.40 -1.12 5.89
N GLN A 48 15.58 -0.95 6.49
CA GLN A 48 16.83 -1.54 6.00
C GLN A 48 16.79 -3.07 6.02
N LYS A 49 16.22 -3.65 7.09
CA LYS A 49 16.14 -5.10 7.28
C LYS A 49 15.19 -5.78 6.29
N TYR A 50 14.02 -5.17 6.05
CA TYR A 50 12.94 -5.82 5.31
C TYR A 50 12.80 -5.38 3.84
N SER A 51 13.35 -4.22 3.43
CA SER A 51 13.40 -3.84 2.01
C SER A 51 14.66 -3.06 1.67
N HIS A 52 15.69 -3.79 1.27
CA HIS A 52 16.97 -3.22 0.87
C HIS A 52 16.83 -2.25 -0.33
N THR A 53 16.04 -2.62 -1.33
CA THR A 53 15.80 -1.79 -2.52
C THR A 53 15.11 -0.47 -2.15
N PHE A 54 14.05 -0.50 -1.33
CA PHE A 54 13.38 0.72 -0.89
C PHE A 54 14.27 1.57 0.03
N TYR A 55 15.08 0.94 0.89
CA TYR A 55 16.03 1.65 1.73
C TYR A 55 17.06 2.44 0.90
N ILE A 56 17.57 1.83 -0.18
CA ILE A 56 18.47 2.50 -1.12
C ILE A 56 17.74 3.62 -1.88
N ALA A 57 16.58 3.33 -2.48
CA ALA A 57 15.83 4.33 -3.26
C ALA A 57 15.46 5.56 -2.41
N SER A 58 14.96 5.34 -1.19
CA SER A 58 14.64 6.42 -0.24
C SER A 58 15.87 7.24 0.18
N SER A 59 17.09 6.74 -0.01
CA SER A 59 18.31 7.49 0.30
C SER A 59 18.53 8.70 -0.62
N LEU A 60 17.86 8.73 -1.78
CA LEU A 60 17.86 9.86 -2.71
C LEU A 60 17.02 11.05 -2.21
N LEU A 61 16.14 10.84 -1.23
CA LEU A 61 15.32 11.89 -0.65
C LEU A 61 16.12 12.76 0.34
N PRO A 62 15.74 14.05 0.50
CA PRO A 62 16.22 14.91 1.59
C PRO A 62 16.05 14.24 2.96
N ALA A 63 16.91 14.57 3.92
CA ALA A 63 17.00 13.86 5.19
C ALA A 63 15.66 13.74 5.95
N ALA A 64 14.87 14.82 6.00
CA ALA A 64 13.56 14.81 6.67
C ALA A 64 12.54 13.92 5.94
N GLN A 65 12.44 14.04 4.61
CA GLN A 65 11.54 13.22 3.80
C GLN A 65 11.93 11.74 3.86
N ARG A 66 13.24 11.46 3.81
CA ARG A 66 13.79 10.11 3.95
C ARG A 66 13.41 9.47 5.28
N ALA A 67 13.52 10.20 6.38
CA ALA A 67 13.11 9.71 7.70
C ALA A 67 11.61 9.41 7.73
N ALA A 68 10.79 10.31 7.17
CA ALA A 68 9.35 10.16 7.10
C ALA A 68 8.88 8.98 6.23
N VAL A 69 9.43 8.78 5.03
CA VAL A 69 9.05 7.61 4.20
C VAL A 69 9.49 6.29 4.84
N ARG A 70 10.57 6.27 5.62
CA ARG A 70 11.00 5.09 6.38
C ARG A 70 10.09 4.84 7.58
N ALA A 71 9.57 5.89 8.21
CA ALA A 71 8.53 5.77 9.25
C ALA A 71 7.22 5.22 8.66
N LEU A 72 6.78 5.72 7.50
CA LEU A 72 5.65 5.18 6.76
C LEU A 72 5.88 3.70 6.41
N TYR A 73 7.03 3.34 5.85
CA TYR A 73 7.35 1.95 5.53
C TYR A 73 7.31 1.05 6.77
N ALA A 74 7.88 1.48 7.90
CA ALA A 74 7.85 0.72 9.13
C ALA A 74 6.42 0.55 9.69
N PHE A 75 5.56 1.57 9.54
CA PHE A 75 4.14 1.46 9.87
C PHE A 75 3.43 0.41 9.00
N CYS A 76 3.64 0.43 7.68
CA CYS A 76 3.07 -0.58 6.78
C CYS A 76 3.58 -1.98 7.15
N ARG A 77 4.89 -2.15 7.29
CA ARG A 77 5.50 -3.45 7.62
C ARG A 77 4.98 -4.02 8.94
N MET A 78 4.86 -3.21 9.98
CA MET A 78 4.29 -3.66 11.26
C MET A 78 2.83 -4.09 11.10
N SER A 79 2.07 -3.44 10.22
CA SER A 79 0.68 -3.81 9.95
C SER A 79 0.60 -5.16 9.24
N ASP A 80 1.44 -5.39 8.24
CA ASP A 80 1.52 -6.66 7.50
C ASP A 80 2.00 -7.81 8.41
N ASP A 81 3.06 -7.58 9.20
CA ASP A 81 3.62 -8.58 10.13
C ASP A 81 2.59 -9.11 11.12
N ILE A 82 1.67 -8.26 11.61
CA ILE A 82 0.59 -8.69 12.51
C ILE A 82 -0.36 -9.68 11.83
N VAL A 83 -0.62 -9.52 10.53
CA VAL A 83 -1.54 -10.38 9.77
C VAL A 83 -0.86 -11.68 9.32
N ASP A 84 0.39 -11.59 8.88
CA ASP A 84 1.12 -12.73 8.32
C ASP A 84 1.81 -13.58 9.40
N GLU A 85 2.41 -12.94 10.41
CA GLU A 85 3.25 -13.58 11.43
C GLU A 85 2.67 -13.48 12.86
N GLY A 86 1.52 -12.82 13.05
CA GLY A 86 0.92 -12.60 14.37
C GLY A 86 0.48 -13.88 15.10
N GLU A 87 0.33 -13.77 16.43
CA GLU A 87 -0.03 -14.88 17.31
C GLU A 87 -1.48 -15.38 17.06
N GLU A 88 -2.00 -16.31 17.87
CA GLU A 88 -3.34 -16.89 17.70
C GLU A 88 -4.47 -15.84 17.63
N ASN A 89 -4.26 -14.59 18.07
CA ASN A 89 -5.26 -13.52 18.08
C ASN A 89 -4.87 -12.27 17.28
N ARG A 90 -4.51 -12.48 16.01
CA ARG A 90 -4.11 -11.42 15.04
C ARG A 90 -5.10 -10.26 14.94
N LEU A 91 -6.41 -10.53 15.01
CA LEU A 91 -7.42 -9.48 14.96
C LEU A 91 -7.31 -8.54 16.17
N HIS A 92 -7.12 -9.08 17.37
CA HIS A 92 -6.97 -8.25 18.57
C HIS A 92 -5.68 -7.43 18.51
N GLU A 93 -4.58 -8.02 18.04
CA GLU A 93 -3.31 -7.31 17.83
C GLU A 93 -3.45 -6.17 16.83
N LEU A 94 -4.12 -6.43 15.70
CA LEU A 94 -4.36 -5.42 14.66
C LEU A 94 -5.26 -4.29 15.18
N LEU A 95 -6.27 -4.59 15.99
CA LEU A 95 -7.12 -3.58 16.62
C LEU A 95 -6.33 -2.72 17.62
N ARG A 96 -5.44 -3.33 18.41
CA ARG A 96 -4.54 -2.60 19.31
C ARG A 96 -3.57 -1.71 18.52
N TRP A 97 -2.94 -2.26 17.49
CA TRP A 97 -2.04 -1.52 16.62
C TRP A 97 -2.76 -0.38 15.89
N ARG A 98 -4.00 -0.59 15.42
CA ARG A 98 -4.85 0.46 14.85
C ARG A 98 -5.06 1.61 15.84
N GLN A 99 -5.41 1.31 17.08
CA GLN A 99 -5.60 2.35 18.10
C GLN A 99 -4.30 3.14 18.34
N GLU A 100 -3.16 2.46 18.44
CA GLU A 100 -1.88 3.08 18.73
C GLU A 100 -1.33 3.89 17.55
N SER A 101 -1.26 3.28 16.37
CA SER A 101 -0.69 3.90 15.16
C SER A 101 -1.53 5.07 14.64
N LEU A 102 -2.83 5.10 14.95
CA LEU A 102 -3.71 6.21 14.57
C LEU A 102 -3.79 7.31 15.62
N ALA A 103 -3.31 7.10 16.84
CA ALA A 103 -3.31 8.11 17.89
C ALA A 103 -2.42 9.31 17.54
N ASN A 104 -2.84 10.52 17.94
CA ASN A 104 -1.99 11.72 17.85
C ASN A 104 -0.85 11.68 18.88
N HIS A 105 -1.07 11.01 20.02
CA HIS A 105 -0.10 10.84 21.09
C HIS A 105 0.01 9.36 21.47
N PRO A 106 0.72 8.55 20.68
CA PRO A 106 0.89 7.13 20.97
C PRO A 106 1.74 6.91 22.22
N ARG A 107 1.74 5.66 22.73
CA ARG A 107 2.50 5.30 23.93
C ARG A 107 4.01 5.49 23.69
N LYS A 108 4.72 5.97 24.72
CA LYS A 108 6.14 6.31 24.64
C LYS A 108 7.07 5.11 24.39
N ASP A 109 6.59 3.91 24.68
CA ASP A 109 7.28 2.63 24.47
C ASP A 109 7.05 2.05 23.07
N ASN A 110 6.25 2.71 22.21
CA ASN A 110 6.04 2.30 20.82
C ASN A 110 6.74 3.27 19.84
N PRO A 111 8.03 3.06 19.54
CA PRO A 111 8.82 3.95 18.69
C PRO A 111 8.28 4.06 17.25
N ILE A 112 7.72 2.99 16.70
CA ILE A 112 7.19 3.02 15.32
C ILE A 112 5.93 3.87 15.26
N ALA A 113 5.02 3.71 16.22
CA ALA A 113 3.84 4.57 16.32
C ALA A 113 4.22 6.05 16.55
N LEU A 114 5.23 6.33 17.38
CA LEU A 114 5.71 7.70 17.63
C LEU A 114 6.25 8.38 16.36
N ALA A 115 7.17 7.72 15.64
CA ALA A 115 7.70 8.26 14.38
C ALA A 115 6.60 8.46 13.35
N TRP A 116 5.64 7.52 13.29
CA TRP A 116 4.51 7.62 12.38
C TRP A 116 3.55 8.76 12.74
N ALA A 117 3.21 8.95 14.01
CA ALA A 117 2.37 10.06 14.46
C ALA A 117 3.01 11.42 14.13
N ASP A 118 4.31 11.57 14.38
CA ASP A 118 5.07 12.77 14.04
C ASP A 118 5.11 13.01 12.51
N THR A 119 5.37 11.97 11.73
CA THR A 119 5.33 12.03 10.24
C THR A 119 3.96 12.47 9.73
N ARG A 120 2.87 11.89 10.24
CA ARG A 120 1.51 12.28 9.82
C ARG A 120 1.21 13.74 10.13
N ALA A 121 1.61 14.21 11.31
CA ALA A 121 1.43 15.60 11.71
C ALA A 121 2.27 16.56 10.84
N GLN A 122 3.56 16.27 10.66
CA GLN A 122 4.49 17.12 9.91
C GLN A 122 4.08 17.29 8.44
N TYR A 123 3.64 16.21 7.80
CA TYR A 123 3.31 16.20 6.37
C TYR A 123 1.80 16.29 6.09
N HIS A 124 0.99 16.55 7.13
CA HIS A 124 -0.46 16.71 7.03
C HIS A 124 -1.11 15.53 6.27
N ILE A 125 -0.69 14.31 6.60
CA ILE A 125 -1.18 13.09 5.94
C ILE A 125 -2.59 12.80 6.46
N PRO A 126 -3.63 12.72 5.59
CA PRO A 126 -4.98 12.40 6.02
C PRO A 126 -5.03 11.07 6.77
N ARG A 127 -5.53 11.12 8.01
CA ARG A 127 -5.67 9.94 8.87
C ARG A 127 -6.44 8.80 8.20
N GLN A 128 -7.46 9.15 7.40
CA GLN A 128 -8.28 8.16 6.70
C GLN A 128 -7.48 7.31 5.69
N TYR A 129 -6.36 7.77 5.14
CA TYR A 129 -5.51 6.91 4.29
C TYR A 129 -4.87 5.77 5.09
N ALA A 130 -4.43 6.06 6.32
CA ALA A 130 -3.90 5.03 7.21
C ALA A 130 -4.99 4.06 7.69
N GLU A 131 -6.21 4.55 7.93
CA GLU A 131 -7.37 3.71 8.25
C GLU A 131 -7.74 2.78 7.09
N GLN A 132 -7.79 3.31 5.86
CA GLN A 132 -8.05 2.53 4.66
C GLN A 132 -6.96 1.48 4.39
N LEU A 133 -5.69 1.78 4.72
CA LEU A 133 -4.61 0.79 4.68
C LEU A 133 -4.87 -0.33 5.68
N LEU A 134 -5.15 0.01 6.94
CA LEU A 134 -5.41 -0.98 7.98
C LEU A 134 -6.68 -1.80 7.70
N ASP A 135 -7.68 -1.24 7.01
CA ASP A 135 -8.84 -1.99 6.51
C ASP A 135 -8.42 -3.00 5.43
N GLY A 136 -7.55 -2.58 4.50
CA GLY A 136 -7.00 -3.45 3.46
C GLY A 136 -6.20 -4.62 4.05
N VAL A 137 -5.27 -4.32 4.95
CA VAL A 137 -4.48 -5.33 5.67
C VAL A 137 -5.37 -6.27 6.49
N ALA A 138 -6.40 -5.74 7.17
CA ALA A 138 -7.34 -6.57 7.93
C ALA A 138 -8.13 -7.55 7.04
N SER A 139 -8.34 -7.23 5.76
CA SER A 139 -9.11 -8.09 4.85
C SER A 139 -8.44 -9.43 4.60
N ASP A 140 -7.10 -9.51 4.66
CA ASP A 140 -6.33 -10.75 4.51
C ASP A 140 -6.59 -11.75 5.65
N LEU A 141 -7.20 -11.33 6.77
CA LEU A 141 -7.62 -12.23 7.85
C LEU A 141 -8.90 -13.03 7.53
N ILE A 142 -9.71 -12.57 6.57
CA ILE A 142 -11.04 -13.12 6.30
C ILE A 142 -11.29 -13.45 4.82
N GLN A 143 -10.63 -12.75 3.91
CA GLN A 143 -10.84 -12.85 2.48
C GLN A 143 -9.62 -13.49 1.81
N ASN A 144 -9.84 -14.58 1.09
CA ASN A 144 -8.80 -15.33 0.39
C ASN A 144 -9.08 -15.51 -1.11
N ARG A 145 -10.22 -15.02 -1.60
CA ARG A 145 -10.67 -15.09 -3.01
C ARG A 145 -11.30 -13.77 -3.43
N PHE A 146 -11.16 -13.43 -4.70
CA PHE A 146 -11.72 -12.23 -5.31
C PHE A 146 -12.60 -12.62 -6.48
N ALA A 147 -13.89 -12.24 -6.44
CA ALA A 147 -14.83 -12.62 -7.48
C ALA A 147 -14.53 -11.89 -8.80
N THR A 148 -14.16 -10.61 -8.71
CA THR A 148 -13.93 -9.74 -9.86
C THR A 148 -12.64 -8.93 -9.73
N PHE A 149 -12.16 -8.37 -10.85
CA PHE A 149 -11.04 -7.41 -10.79
C PHE A 149 -11.39 -6.16 -9.99
N ASP A 150 -12.66 -5.75 -9.94
CA ASP A 150 -13.08 -4.62 -9.12
C ASP A 150 -12.83 -4.88 -7.64
N ASP A 151 -13.13 -6.09 -7.15
CA ASP A 151 -12.81 -6.49 -5.76
C ASP A 151 -11.30 -6.47 -5.52
N LEU A 152 -10.53 -7.02 -6.46
CA LEU A 152 -9.07 -7.02 -6.38
C LEU A 152 -8.49 -5.60 -6.38
N ALA A 153 -9.03 -4.70 -7.20
CA ALA A 153 -8.61 -3.31 -7.26
C ALA A 153 -8.88 -2.57 -5.93
N HIS A 154 -9.96 -2.88 -5.23
CA HIS A 154 -10.22 -2.35 -3.89
C HIS A 154 -9.25 -2.87 -2.84
N TYR A 155 -8.84 -4.14 -2.94
CA TYR A 155 -7.78 -4.69 -2.11
C TYR A 155 -6.44 -3.99 -2.39
N CYS A 156 -6.01 -3.93 -3.65
CA CYS A 156 -4.80 -3.24 -4.09
C CYS A 156 -4.80 -1.75 -3.71
N TYR A 157 -5.97 -1.11 -3.71
CA TYR A 157 -6.10 0.25 -3.21
C TYR A 157 -5.69 0.34 -1.74
N GLY A 158 -6.28 -0.51 -0.90
CA GLY A 158 -6.05 -0.54 0.54
C GLY A 158 -4.57 -0.77 0.84
N VAL A 159 -3.97 -1.83 0.31
CA VAL A 159 -2.61 -2.25 0.71
C VAL A 159 -1.47 -1.53 -0.02
N ALA A 160 -1.72 -0.88 -1.17
CA ALA A 160 -0.67 -0.24 -1.95
C ALA A 160 -0.96 1.20 -2.40
N SER A 161 -2.17 1.51 -2.86
CA SER A 161 -2.49 2.88 -3.32
C SER A 161 -2.49 3.89 -2.18
N THR A 162 -2.99 3.51 -1.01
CA THR A 162 -2.93 4.34 0.21
C THR A 162 -1.49 4.70 0.59
N VAL A 163 -0.52 3.77 0.41
CA VAL A 163 0.91 4.03 0.63
C VAL A 163 1.42 5.09 -0.33
N GLY A 164 1.04 5.01 -1.61
CA GLY A 164 1.35 6.03 -2.62
C GLY A 164 0.77 7.39 -2.27
N LEU A 165 -0.50 7.43 -1.87
CA LEU A 165 -1.20 8.67 -1.45
C LEU A 165 -0.50 9.30 -0.23
N MET A 166 -0.16 8.53 0.80
CA MET A 166 0.57 9.03 1.96
C MET A 166 1.99 9.48 1.60
N THR A 167 2.66 8.79 0.68
CA THR A 167 4.01 9.16 0.20
C THR A 167 4.01 10.49 -0.56
N MET A 168 2.95 10.80 -1.32
CA MET A 168 2.82 12.09 -2.01
C MET A 168 2.87 13.26 -1.03
N HIS A 169 2.20 13.16 0.11
CA HIS A 169 2.26 14.19 1.16
C HIS A 169 3.68 14.41 1.68
N ILE A 170 4.46 13.33 1.83
CA ILE A 170 5.84 13.39 2.32
C ILE A 170 6.77 14.06 1.30
N VAL A 171 6.68 13.63 0.04
CA VAL A 171 7.53 14.12 -1.06
C VAL A 171 7.12 15.52 -1.53
N GLY A 172 5.84 15.86 -1.38
CA GLY A 172 5.20 17.02 -1.96
C GLY A 172 4.67 16.75 -3.37
N TYR A 173 3.56 17.40 -3.73
CA TYR A 173 2.92 17.30 -5.04
C TYR A 173 2.29 18.64 -5.43
N SER A 174 2.18 18.90 -6.74
CA SER A 174 1.77 20.21 -7.27
C SER A 174 0.26 20.45 -7.26
N SER A 175 -0.55 19.39 -7.27
CA SER A 175 -2.02 19.47 -7.33
C SER A 175 -2.66 18.12 -6.99
N GLU A 176 -3.87 18.16 -6.43
CA GLU A 176 -4.70 16.97 -6.20
C GLU A 176 -5.03 16.18 -7.48
N SER A 177 -4.80 16.74 -8.66
CA SER A 177 -4.82 16.00 -9.92
C SER A 177 -3.74 14.90 -10.01
N ALA A 178 -2.80 14.85 -9.05
CA ALA A 178 -1.83 13.77 -8.90
C ALA A 178 -2.43 12.48 -8.30
N ILE A 179 -3.58 12.58 -7.61
CA ILE A 179 -4.23 11.46 -6.89
C ILE A 179 -4.59 10.27 -7.81
N PRO A 180 -5.24 10.47 -8.97
CA PRO A 180 -5.54 9.37 -9.89
C PRO A 180 -4.28 8.58 -10.30
N TYR A 181 -3.17 9.27 -10.51
CA TYR A 181 -1.90 8.63 -10.90
C TYR A 181 -1.33 7.77 -9.78
N ALA A 182 -1.37 8.25 -8.54
CA ALA A 182 -0.89 7.47 -7.40
C ALA A 182 -1.74 6.23 -7.12
N ILE A 183 -3.06 6.31 -7.30
CA ILE A 183 -3.94 5.14 -7.22
C ILE A 183 -3.56 4.12 -8.30
N LYS A 184 -3.45 4.54 -9.56
CA LYS A 184 -3.07 3.64 -10.66
C LYS A 184 -1.70 3.00 -10.44
N LEU A 185 -0.72 3.76 -9.97
CA LEU A 185 0.60 3.24 -9.64
C LEU A 185 0.54 2.20 -8.52
N GLY A 186 -0.20 2.47 -7.45
CA GLY A 186 -0.38 1.54 -6.34
C GLY A 186 -1.04 0.23 -6.79
N VAL A 187 -2.11 0.30 -7.59
CA VAL A 187 -2.75 -0.89 -8.15
C VAL A 187 -1.81 -1.66 -9.06
N ALA A 188 -1.04 -0.98 -9.92
CA ALA A 188 -0.06 -1.62 -10.80
C ALA A 188 1.05 -2.35 -10.03
N LEU A 189 1.61 -1.71 -9.00
CA LEU A 189 2.64 -2.28 -8.13
C LEU A 189 2.12 -3.52 -7.39
N GLN A 190 0.92 -3.45 -6.80
CA GLN A 190 0.38 -4.61 -6.10
C GLN A 190 0.00 -5.74 -7.04
N LEU A 191 -0.56 -5.43 -8.21
CA LEU A 191 -0.80 -6.43 -9.25
C LEU A 191 0.51 -7.10 -9.69
N THR A 192 1.61 -6.35 -9.74
CA THR A 192 2.94 -6.91 -10.04
C THR A 192 3.40 -7.91 -8.97
N ASN A 193 3.19 -7.60 -7.68
CA ASN A 193 3.49 -8.54 -6.58
C ASN A 193 2.64 -9.81 -6.70
N ILE A 194 1.31 -9.66 -6.85
CA ILE A 194 0.38 -10.79 -7.02
C ILE A 194 0.79 -11.70 -8.18
N LEU A 195 1.12 -11.12 -9.34
CA LEU A 195 1.50 -11.90 -10.52
C LEU A 195 2.86 -12.60 -10.38
N ARG A 196 3.76 -12.06 -9.54
CA ARG A 196 5.06 -12.66 -9.25
C ARG A 196 4.91 -13.83 -8.27
N ASP A 197 4.02 -13.70 -7.29
CA ASP A 197 4.01 -14.52 -6.08
C ASP A 197 2.85 -15.53 -6.03
N VAL A 198 2.09 -15.71 -7.13
CA VAL A 198 0.91 -16.61 -7.23
C VAL A 198 1.09 -17.97 -6.54
N GLY A 199 2.22 -18.63 -6.76
CA GLY A 199 2.48 -19.96 -6.19
C GLY A 199 2.73 -19.94 -4.68
N GLU A 200 3.43 -18.92 -4.19
CA GLU A 200 3.67 -18.72 -2.76
C GLU A 200 2.36 -18.34 -2.05
N ASP A 201 1.58 -17.43 -2.65
CA ASP A 201 0.25 -17.05 -2.16
C ASP A 201 -0.67 -18.27 -2.06
N TRP A 202 -0.66 -19.13 -3.09
CA TRP A 202 -1.46 -20.36 -3.11
C TRP A 202 -1.10 -21.32 -1.96
N GLN A 203 0.20 -21.52 -1.71
CA GLN A 203 0.68 -22.34 -0.60
C GLN A 203 0.25 -21.78 0.77
N ASN A 204 0.07 -20.47 0.86
CA ASN A 204 -0.46 -19.78 2.04
C ASN A 204 -2.00 -19.71 2.06
N GLY A 205 -2.69 -20.42 1.16
CA GLY A 205 -4.15 -20.52 1.09
C GLY A 205 -4.85 -19.34 0.40
N ARG A 206 -4.09 -18.45 -0.24
CA ARG A 206 -4.61 -17.23 -0.89
C ARG A 206 -4.61 -17.36 -2.41
N LEU A 207 -5.61 -16.77 -3.06
CA LEU A 207 -5.67 -16.62 -4.50
C LEU A 207 -6.26 -15.25 -4.84
N TYR A 208 -5.38 -14.31 -5.15
CA TYR A 208 -5.73 -12.92 -5.47
C TYR A 208 -6.30 -12.73 -6.87
N LEU A 209 -5.96 -13.63 -7.81
CA LEU A 209 -6.38 -13.54 -9.20
C LEU A 209 -7.92 -13.59 -9.32
N PRO A 210 -8.56 -12.70 -10.11
CA PRO A 210 -10.02 -12.65 -10.18
C PRO A 210 -10.64 -13.94 -10.71
N GLN A 211 -11.61 -14.49 -9.98
CA GLN A 211 -12.23 -15.78 -10.30
C GLN A 211 -13.02 -15.75 -11.61
N ASP A 212 -13.72 -14.65 -11.90
CA ASP A 212 -14.44 -14.48 -13.17
C ASP A 212 -13.49 -14.45 -14.38
N GLU A 213 -12.33 -13.81 -14.24
CA GLU A 213 -11.32 -13.75 -15.29
C GLU A 213 -10.59 -15.08 -15.44
N LEU A 214 -10.25 -15.78 -14.35
CA LEU A 214 -9.75 -17.16 -14.43
C LEU A 214 -10.73 -18.05 -15.23
N ALA A 215 -12.02 -17.98 -14.90
CA ALA A 215 -13.06 -18.74 -15.59
C ALA A 215 -13.20 -18.38 -17.07
N GLN A 216 -13.02 -17.10 -17.45
CA GLN A 216 -13.03 -16.66 -18.86
C GLN A 216 -11.91 -17.32 -19.69
N PHE A 217 -10.76 -17.62 -19.06
CA PHE A 217 -9.66 -18.36 -19.69
C PHE A 217 -9.78 -19.88 -19.49
N GLY A 218 -10.88 -20.34 -18.88
CA GLY A 218 -11.15 -21.74 -18.57
C GLY A 218 -10.28 -22.31 -17.46
N LEU A 219 -9.65 -21.46 -16.64
CA LEU A 219 -8.79 -21.86 -15.53
C LEU A 219 -9.61 -22.08 -14.26
N THR A 220 -9.21 -23.07 -13.47
CA THR A 220 -9.77 -23.36 -12.14
C THR A 220 -8.70 -23.32 -11.06
N GLU A 221 -9.11 -23.37 -9.80
CA GLU A 221 -8.18 -23.53 -8.67
C GLU A 221 -7.36 -24.83 -8.79
N ASP A 222 -7.94 -25.90 -9.35
CA ASP A 222 -7.21 -27.16 -9.60
C ASP A 222 -6.05 -26.97 -10.60
N ASP A 223 -6.18 -26.08 -11.60
CA ASP A 223 -5.07 -25.78 -12.52
C ASP A 223 -3.89 -25.15 -11.77
N ILE A 224 -4.17 -24.33 -10.75
CA ILE A 224 -3.17 -23.64 -9.91
C ILE A 224 -2.53 -24.64 -8.93
N ASP A 225 -3.35 -25.46 -8.27
CA ASP A 225 -2.90 -26.49 -7.32
C ASP A 225 -1.95 -27.50 -7.97
N ASN A 226 -2.24 -27.89 -9.21
CA ASN A 226 -1.40 -28.79 -9.99
C ASN A 226 -0.22 -28.09 -10.70
N GLY A 227 -0.05 -26.77 -10.54
CA GLY A 227 1.04 -26.00 -11.16
C GLY A 227 1.03 -26.04 -12.69
N LEU A 228 -0.15 -26.07 -13.32
CA LEU A 228 -0.28 -26.29 -14.77
C LEU A 228 0.03 -25.04 -15.60
N ILE A 229 1.25 -24.94 -16.13
CA ILE A 229 1.67 -23.85 -17.02
C ILE A 229 1.35 -24.17 -18.50
N ASN A 230 0.06 -24.21 -18.83
CA ASN A 230 -0.44 -24.46 -20.19
C ASN A 230 -0.67 -23.15 -20.99
N ASN A 231 -1.15 -23.26 -22.23
CA ASN A 231 -1.40 -22.08 -23.08
C ASN A 231 -2.50 -21.16 -22.53
N ARG A 232 -3.50 -21.71 -21.83
CA ARG A 232 -4.57 -20.91 -21.18
C ARG A 232 -4.00 -20.07 -20.04
N TRP A 233 -3.16 -20.69 -19.19
CA TRP A 233 -2.44 -20.00 -18.13
C TRP A 233 -1.55 -18.88 -18.67
N ARG A 234 -0.75 -19.16 -19.71
CA ARG A 234 0.11 -18.16 -20.35
C ARG A 234 -0.69 -16.99 -20.92
N ALA A 235 -1.84 -17.27 -21.55
CA ALA A 235 -2.72 -16.24 -22.06
C ALA A 235 -3.34 -15.38 -20.95
N PHE A 236 -3.79 -16.00 -19.84
CA PHE A 236 -4.30 -15.30 -18.68
C PHE A 236 -3.23 -14.40 -18.02
N MET A 237 -2.03 -14.93 -17.80
CA MET A 237 -0.91 -14.14 -17.24
C MET A 237 -0.54 -12.97 -18.16
N GLN A 238 -0.49 -13.19 -19.48
CA GLN A 238 -0.25 -12.12 -20.45
C GLN A 238 -1.31 -11.02 -20.35
N PHE A 239 -2.59 -11.40 -20.24
CA PHE A 239 -3.70 -10.47 -20.06
C PHE A 239 -3.56 -9.61 -18.79
N GLN A 240 -3.19 -10.20 -17.65
CA GLN A 240 -2.98 -9.45 -16.41
C GLN A 240 -1.70 -8.59 -16.44
N ILE A 241 -0.63 -9.08 -17.08
CA ILE A 241 0.61 -8.31 -17.29
C ILE A 241 0.35 -7.08 -18.14
N ASP A 242 -0.44 -7.21 -19.21
CA ASP A 242 -0.78 -6.08 -20.08
C ASP A 242 -1.64 -5.06 -19.34
N ARG A 243 -2.56 -5.50 -18.47
CA ARG A 243 -3.29 -4.60 -17.56
C ARG A 243 -2.33 -3.84 -16.63
N ALA A 244 -1.39 -4.53 -15.98
CA ALA A 244 -0.42 -3.89 -15.10
C ALA A 244 0.43 -2.84 -15.85
N ARG A 245 0.91 -3.19 -17.06
CA ARG A 245 1.67 -2.27 -17.93
C ARG A 245 0.85 -1.06 -18.35
N GLN A 246 -0.43 -1.24 -18.69
CA GLN A 246 -1.32 -0.13 -19.01
C GLN A 246 -1.47 0.81 -17.80
N LEU A 247 -1.71 0.27 -16.60
CA LEU A 247 -1.82 1.07 -15.37
C LEU A 247 -0.52 1.83 -15.07
N TYR A 248 0.65 1.21 -15.24
CA TYR A 248 1.93 1.92 -15.15
C TYR A 248 2.01 3.07 -16.15
N ALA A 249 1.71 2.82 -17.43
CA ALA A 249 1.76 3.84 -18.47
C ALA A 249 0.82 5.02 -18.18
N GLU A 250 -0.37 4.74 -17.66
CA GLU A 250 -1.34 5.75 -17.23
C GLU A 250 -0.89 6.51 -15.98
N ALA A 251 -0.13 5.87 -15.08
CA ALA A 251 0.37 6.46 -13.84
C ALA A 251 1.62 7.34 -14.04
N LEU A 252 2.48 7.01 -15.00
CA LEU A 252 3.78 7.66 -15.24
C LEU A 252 3.73 9.20 -15.32
N PRO A 253 2.73 9.83 -15.98
CA PRO A 253 2.65 11.30 -16.02
C PRO A 253 2.59 11.95 -14.63
N GLY A 254 2.04 11.26 -13.64
CA GLY A 254 1.94 11.73 -12.26
C GLY A 254 3.29 11.95 -11.57
N ILE A 255 4.36 11.28 -12.00
CA ILE A 255 5.72 11.50 -11.47
C ILE A 255 6.14 12.96 -11.66
N SER A 256 5.77 13.58 -12.79
CA SER A 256 6.07 14.98 -13.07
C SER A 256 5.36 15.97 -12.13
N MET A 257 4.33 15.51 -11.42
CA MET A 257 3.56 16.30 -10.47
C MET A 257 4.14 16.26 -9.05
N LEU A 258 5.07 15.35 -8.78
CA LEU A 258 5.74 15.26 -7.48
C LEU A 258 6.79 16.37 -7.33
N GLY A 259 7.11 16.70 -6.08
CA GLY A 259 8.19 17.62 -5.72
C GLY A 259 9.51 17.18 -6.35
N GLN A 260 10.31 18.14 -6.83
CA GLN A 260 11.53 17.87 -7.62
C GLN A 260 12.47 16.86 -6.94
N ASN A 261 12.58 16.92 -5.62
CA ASN A 261 13.48 16.08 -4.83
C ASN A 261 13.02 14.63 -4.69
N GLY A 262 11.74 14.30 -4.92
CA GLY A 262 11.25 12.91 -4.82
C GLY A 262 10.93 12.23 -6.13
N ARG A 263 11.01 12.95 -7.27
CA ARG A 263 10.83 12.33 -8.60
C ARG A 263 11.83 11.20 -8.84
N PHE A 264 13.10 11.39 -8.47
CA PHE A 264 14.17 10.41 -8.66
C PHE A 264 14.11 9.20 -7.72
N ALA A 265 13.40 9.31 -6.60
CA ALA A 265 13.22 8.19 -5.68
C ALA A 265 12.04 7.28 -6.09
N ILE A 266 11.17 7.76 -6.98
CA ILE A 266 9.91 7.10 -7.36
C ILE A 266 9.93 6.65 -8.83
N ALA A 267 10.67 7.36 -9.70
CA ALA A 267 10.94 6.97 -11.09
C ALA A 267 12.04 5.89 -11.18
#